data_AF-A0A2K3LIX4-F1
#
_entry.id   AF-A0A2K3LIX4-F1
#
_cell.length_a   1.000
_cell.length_b   1.000
_cell.length_c   1.000
_cell.angle_alpha   90.00
_cell.angle_beta   90.00
_cell.angle_gamma   90.00
#
_symmetry.space_group_name_H-M   'P 1'
#
loop_
_entity.id
_entity.type
_entity.pdbx_description
1 polymer ?
#
loop_
_entity_poly.entity_id
_entity_poly.type
_entity_poly.pdbx_seq_one_letter_code
_entity_poly.pdbx_strand_id
1 'polypeptide(L)'
;GISVQTFVILSALVVLLIQPVFAPAAFATFQNAAKTGGPATTAVGGKLIRTELLSSAWTGFFAGCLHTLSGPDHLAALAPLSIGRTRTESALVGALWGCGHDAGQLIFGLIFLLLKDRLHIEIIRTWGTRVVGITLLVIGAMGIKEASEVPAPCVALENGESNVGDYESLDSPVVGKKKIGFATFATGIVHGLQPDALMMVLPALALPSRLSGAAFLIMFLFGTVVAMGSYTVFIGSCSQALKDRIPRITEKLTWASSLVAIALGFAIIISQFFGFSLY
;
A
#
# COMPACT_ATOMS: atom_id res chain seq x y z
N GLY A 1 -12.01 1.64 -33.98
CA GLY A 1 -11.21 0.84 -33.04
C GLY A 1 -11.44 1.37 -31.65
N ILE A 2 -11.82 0.50 -30.70
CA ILE A 2 -12.08 0.89 -29.31
C ILE A 2 -10.76 1.37 -28.70
N SER A 3 -10.73 2.59 -28.14
CA SER A 3 -9.50 3.17 -27.60
C SER A 3 -9.13 2.53 -26.26
N VAL A 4 -7.84 2.53 -25.92
CA VAL A 4 -7.29 1.99 -24.65
C VAL A 4 -8.01 2.59 -23.42
N GLN A 5 -8.46 3.85 -23.50
CA GLN A 5 -9.25 4.48 -22.43
C GLN A 5 -10.60 3.80 -22.21
N THR A 6 -11.27 3.37 -23.29
CA THR A 6 -12.52 2.62 -23.18
C THR A 6 -12.29 1.25 -22.54
N PHE A 7 -11.14 0.60 -22.80
CA PHE A 7 -10.80 -0.68 -22.16
C PHE A 7 -10.51 -0.53 -20.66
N VAL A 8 -9.82 0.54 -20.26
CA VAL A 8 -9.54 0.83 -18.85
C VAL A 8 -10.82 1.17 -18.08
N ILE A 9 -11.69 2.01 -18.66
CA ILE A 9 -12.99 2.35 -18.05
C ILE A 9 -13.88 1.12 -17.95
N LEU A 10 -13.94 0.29 -19.00
CA LEU A 10 -14.72 -0.95 -19.00
C LEU A 10 -14.18 -1.94 -17.96
N SER A 11 -12.86 -2.06 -17.82
CA SER A 11 -12.22 -2.92 -16.81
C SER A 11 -12.52 -2.43 -15.38
N ALA A 12 -12.44 -1.12 -15.13
CA ALA A 12 -12.79 -0.54 -13.82
C ALA A 12 -14.28 -0.73 -13.49
N LEU A 13 -15.17 -0.59 -14.47
CA LEU A 13 -16.61 -0.83 -14.32
C LEU A 13 -16.92 -2.29 -14.04
N VAL A 14 -16.24 -3.22 -14.71
CA VAL A 14 -16.35 -4.66 -14.48
C VAL A 14 -15.88 -5.02 -13.07
N VAL A 15 -14.75 -4.46 -12.60
CA VAL A 15 -14.27 -4.67 -11.24
C VAL A 15 -15.26 -4.12 -10.21
N LEU A 16 -15.79 -2.90 -10.41
CA LEU A 16 -16.80 -2.29 -9.52
C LEU A 16 -18.11 -3.07 -9.46
N LEU A 17 -18.57 -3.63 -10.58
CA LEU A 17 -19.81 -4.42 -10.65
C LEU A 17 -19.65 -5.83 -10.05
N ILE A 18 -18.42 -6.36 -10.03
CA ILE A 18 -18.08 -7.67 -9.46
C ILE A 18 -17.96 -7.60 -7.91
N GLN A 19 -17.47 -6.48 -7.37
CA GLN A 19 -17.26 -6.27 -5.92
C GLN A 19 -18.44 -6.69 -5.00
N PRO A 20 -19.71 -6.31 -5.26
CA PRO A 20 -20.82 -6.67 -4.37
C PRO A 20 -21.23 -8.15 -4.43
N VAL A 21 -20.80 -8.91 -5.44
CA VAL A 21 -21.17 -10.32 -5.62
C VAL A 21 -20.22 -11.25 -4.86
N PHE A 22 -18.93 -10.88 -4.75
CA PHE A 22 -17.92 -11.73 -4.12
C PHE A 22 -17.69 -11.44 -2.64
N ALA A 23 -17.99 -10.22 -2.17
CA ALA A 23 -17.86 -9.87 -0.75
C ALA A 23 -18.78 -10.71 0.19
N PRO A 24 -20.06 -10.99 -0.15
CA PRO A 24 -20.93 -11.83 0.69
C PRO A 24 -20.57 -13.33 0.59
N ALA A 25 -20.14 -13.79 -0.59
CA ALA A 25 -19.76 -15.18 -0.82
C ALA A 25 -18.51 -15.58 -0.03
N ALA A 26 -17.50 -14.69 0.01
CA ALA A 26 -16.34 -14.88 0.86
C ALA A 26 -16.73 -15.00 2.33
N PHE A 27 -17.60 -14.11 2.82
CA PHE A 27 -18.09 -14.10 4.21
C PHE A 27 -18.94 -15.35 4.57
N ALA A 28 -19.72 -15.87 3.63
CA ALA A 28 -20.52 -17.09 3.83
C ALA A 28 -19.66 -18.37 3.87
N THR A 29 -18.59 -18.43 3.07
CA THR A 29 -17.60 -19.52 3.14
C THR A 29 -16.90 -19.55 4.51
N PHE A 30 -16.63 -18.39 5.13
CA PHE A 30 -16.07 -18.30 6.49
C PHE A 30 -16.97 -18.92 7.57
N GLN A 31 -18.29 -18.75 7.49
CA GLN A 31 -19.22 -19.28 8.50
C GLN A 31 -19.40 -20.80 8.42
N ASN A 32 -19.36 -21.39 7.22
CA ASN A 32 -19.54 -22.84 7.04
C ASN A 32 -18.31 -23.64 7.44
N ALA A 33 -17.10 -23.10 7.25
CA ALA A 33 -15.86 -23.76 7.67
C ALA A 33 -15.74 -23.86 9.21
N ALA A 34 -16.36 -22.93 9.96
CA ALA A 34 -16.32 -22.92 11.42
C ALA A 34 -17.23 -23.99 12.08
N LYS A 35 -18.15 -24.63 11.34
CA LYS A 35 -19.20 -25.49 11.90
C LYS A 35 -18.94 -27.00 11.88
N THR A 36 -17.85 -27.48 11.25
CA THR A 36 -17.67 -28.91 10.92
C THR A 36 -16.66 -29.70 11.79
N GLY A 37 -16.17 -29.15 12.90
CA GLY A 37 -15.17 -29.81 13.76
C GLY A 37 -15.73 -30.73 14.86
N GLY A 38 -16.06 -31.99 14.55
CA GLY A 38 -16.28 -33.07 15.53
C GLY A 38 -15.05 -33.97 15.72
N PRO A 39 -14.90 -34.71 16.85
CA PRO A 39 -13.61 -35.18 17.33
C PRO A 39 -13.21 -36.58 16.83
N ALA A 40 -12.04 -36.70 16.20
CA ALA A 40 -11.32 -37.96 16.07
C ALA A 40 -9.79 -37.75 16.03
N THR A 41 -9.13 -38.37 17.02
CA THR A 41 -7.76 -38.92 17.06
C THR A 41 -6.54 -38.00 16.84
N THR A 42 -5.60 -38.08 17.78
CA THR A 42 -4.42 -37.23 17.97
C THR A 42 -3.41 -37.19 16.81
N ALA A 43 -3.37 -38.18 15.92
CA ALA A 43 -2.57 -38.12 14.68
C ALA A 43 -3.28 -37.33 13.55
N VAL A 44 -4.61 -37.37 13.52
CA VAL A 44 -5.45 -36.51 12.68
C VAL A 44 -5.39 -35.08 13.19
N GLY A 45 -5.33 -34.87 14.51
CA GLY A 45 -5.18 -33.56 15.14
C GLY A 45 -3.98 -32.75 14.65
N GLY A 46 -2.79 -33.36 14.52
CA GLY A 46 -1.60 -32.67 14.00
C GLY A 46 -1.73 -32.27 12.52
N LYS A 47 -2.38 -33.11 11.70
CA LYS A 47 -2.66 -32.81 10.29
C LYS A 47 -3.73 -31.72 10.17
N LEU A 48 -4.79 -31.77 10.98
CA LEU A 48 -5.84 -30.76 11.07
C LEU A 48 -5.25 -29.40 11.47
N ILE A 49 -4.43 -29.34 12.52
CA ILE A 49 -3.78 -28.10 12.97
C ILE A 49 -2.90 -27.49 11.87
N ARG A 50 -2.15 -28.32 11.12
CA ARG A 50 -1.35 -27.83 9.97
C ARG A 50 -2.23 -27.29 8.85
N THR A 51 -3.34 -27.95 8.53
CA THR A 51 -4.27 -27.48 7.50
C THR A 51 -4.97 -26.18 7.91
N GLU A 52 -5.41 -26.07 9.16
CA GLU A 52 -6.00 -24.84 9.71
C GLU A 52 -5.00 -23.68 9.73
N LEU A 53 -3.74 -23.96 10.09
CA LEU A 53 -2.68 -22.96 10.10
C LEU A 53 -2.32 -22.49 8.69
N LEU A 54 -2.19 -23.42 7.75
CA LEU A 54 -1.92 -23.12 6.34
C LEU A 54 -3.08 -22.36 5.69
N SER A 55 -4.32 -22.75 5.99
CA SER A 55 -5.52 -22.05 5.55
C SER A 55 -5.52 -20.61 6.08
N SER A 56 -5.33 -20.43 7.39
CA SER A 56 -5.26 -19.11 8.01
C SER A 56 -4.14 -18.25 7.44
N ALA A 57 -2.96 -18.84 7.19
CA ALA A 57 -1.83 -18.18 6.55
C ALA A 57 -2.15 -17.72 5.13
N TRP A 58 -2.75 -18.58 4.30
CA TRP A 58 -3.16 -18.22 2.94
C TRP A 58 -4.23 -17.13 2.98
N THR A 59 -5.26 -17.29 3.82
CA THR A 59 -6.31 -16.29 4.01
C THR A 59 -5.73 -14.94 4.46
N GLY A 60 -4.77 -14.93 5.37
CA GLY A 60 -4.03 -13.73 5.77
C GLY A 60 -3.33 -13.08 4.58
N PHE A 61 -2.56 -13.86 3.83
CA PHE A 61 -1.85 -13.39 2.63
C PHE A 61 -2.78 -12.71 1.62
N PHE A 62 -3.87 -13.38 1.23
CA PHE A 62 -4.83 -12.81 0.28
C PHE A 62 -5.58 -11.62 0.86
N ALA A 63 -5.91 -11.64 2.15
CA ALA A 63 -6.54 -10.50 2.81
C ALA A 63 -5.62 -9.27 2.81
N GLY A 64 -4.33 -9.43 3.10
CA GLY A 64 -3.35 -8.33 3.03
C GLY A 64 -3.15 -7.81 1.61
N CYS A 65 -3.04 -8.70 0.63
CA CYS A 65 -3.02 -8.31 -0.77
C CYS A 65 -4.29 -7.53 -1.15
N LEU A 66 -5.47 -8.07 -0.85
CA LEU A 66 -6.74 -7.45 -1.22
C LEU A 66 -6.96 -6.12 -0.52
N HIS A 67 -6.59 -6.00 0.76
CA HIS A 67 -6.65 -4.76 1.52
C HIS A 67 -5.93 -3.63 0.79
N THR A 68 -4.70 -3.85 0.38
CA THR A 68 -3.89 -2.82 -0.29
C THR A 68 -4.25 -2.58 -1.75
N LEU A 69 -4.77 -3.61 -2.45
CA LEU A 69 -5.26 -3.45 -3.83
C LEU A 69 -6.62 -2.75 -3.89
N SER A 70 -7.45 -2.91 -2.86
CA SER A 70 -8.78 -2.31 -2.79
C SER A 70 -8.76 -0.88 -2.25
N GLY A 71 -7.71 -0.49 -1.50
CA GLY A 71 -7.46 0.89 -1.06
C GLY A 71 -6.94 1.76 -2.21
N PRO A 72 -7.74 2.67 -2.80
CA PRO A 72 -7.26 3.55 -3.86
C PRO A 72 -6.28 4.59 -3.32
N ASP A 73 -6.26 4.84 -2.02
CA ASP A 73 -5.36 5.74 -1.33
C ASP A 73 -3.92 5.23 -1.31
N HIS A 74 -3.70 3.93 -1.07
CA HIS A 74 -2.35 3.34 -1.17
C HIS A 74 -1.81 3.46 -2.59
N LEU A 75 -2.63 3.12 -3.58
CA LEU A 75 -2.27 3.23 -4.99
C LEU A 75 -2.00 4.69 -5.39
N ALA A 76 -2.86 5.63 -4.98
CA ALA A 76 -2.70 7.04 -5.27
C ALA A 76 -1.47 7.66 -4.61
N ALA A 77 -1.09 7.20 -3.42
CA ALA A 77 0.14 7.62 -2.75
C ALA A 77 1.40 7.08 -3.47
N LEU A 78 1.40 5.80 -3.84
CA LEU A 78 2.59 5.15 -4.41
C LEU A 78 2.80 5.39 -5.90
N ALA A 79 1.74 5.74 -6.65
CA ALA A 79 1.83 6.03 -8.08
C ALA A 79 2.81 7.18 -8.42
N PRO A 80 2.66 8.41 -7.89
CA PRO A 80 3.61 9.50 -8.16
C PRO A 80 5.03 9.17 -7.67
N LEU A 81 5.18 8.39 -6.61
CA LEU A 81 6.48 7.96 -6.10
C LEU A 81 7.15 6.89 -6.98
N SER A 82 6.41 6.13 -7.79
CA SER A 82 6.99 4.99 -8.54
C SER A 82 7.25 5.31 -10.00
N ILE A 83 6.63 6.35 -10.54
CA ILE A 83 6.77 6.72 -11.96
C ILE A 83 8.21 7.16 -12.27
N GLY A 84 8.78 6.60 -13.33
CA GLY A 84 10.12 6.96 -13.82
C GLY A 84 11.28 6.30 -13.05
N ARG A 85 11.01 5.46 -12.06
CA ARG A 85 12.00 4.65 -11.34
C ARG A 85 12.24 3.31 -12.03
N THR A 86 13.41 2.70 -11.78
CA THR A 86 13.69 1.33 -12.24
C THR A 86 12.85 0.30 -11.49
N ARG A 87 12.82 -0.95 -11.97
CA ARG A 87 12.06 -2.03 -11.31
C ARG A 87 12.49 -2.24 -9.85
N THR A 88 13.79 -2.25 -9.59
CA THR A 88 14.36 -2.49 -8.25
C THR A 88 14.09 -1.32 -7.31
N GLU A 89 14.22 -0.09 -7.79
CA GLU A 89 13.88 1.11 -7.01
C GLU A 89 12.39 1.17 -6.69
N SER A 90 11.54 0.85 -7.66
CA SER A 90 10.09 0.84 -7.46
C SER A 90 9.67 -0.25 -6.47
N ALA A 91 10.26 -1.45 -6.57
CA ALA A 91 10.09 -2.52 -5.58
C ALA A 91 10.47 -2.05 -4.17
N LEU A 92 11.64 -1.40 -4.03
CA LEU A 92 12.13 -0.94 -2.73
C LEU A 92 11.24 0.16 -2.16
N VAL A 93 10.76 1.10 -2.98
CA VAL A 93 9.82 2.15 -2.55
C VAL A 93 8.52 1.54 -2.06
N GLY A 94 7.93 0.62 -2.83
CA GLY A 94 6.70 -0.08 -2.44
C GLY A 94 6.88 -0.93 -1.18
N ALA A 95 7.98 -1.65 -1.07
CA ALA A 95 8.27 -2.48 0.11
C ALA A 95 8.56 -1.64 1.36
N LEU A 96 9.35 -0.56 1.25
CA LEU A 96 9.61 0.34 2.38
C LEU A 96 8.35 1.03 2.86
N TRP A 97 7.52 1.50 1.93
CA TRP A 97 6.24 2.11 2.27
C TRP A 97 5.30 1.10 2.90
N GLY A 98 5.20 -0.11 2.34
CA GLY A 98 4.41 -1.22 2.89
C GLY A 98 4.86 -1.64 4.29
N CYS A 99 6.16 -1.78 4.54
CA CYS A 99 6.67 -2.05 5.89
C CYS A 99 6.35 -0.91 6.86
N GLY A 100 6.42 0.34 6.41
CA GLY A 100 6.02 1.50 7.21
C GLY A 100 4.53 1.46 7.54
N HIS A 101 3.70 1.20 6.54
CA HIS A 101 2.25 1.05 6.67
C HIS A 101 1.89 -0.05 7.67
N ASP A 102 2.46 -1.24 7.52
CA ASP A 102 2.30 -2.35 8.46
C ASP A 102 2.71 -1.98 9.88
N ALA A 103 3.83 -1.27 10.05
CA ALA A 103 4.27 -0.78 11.35
C ALA A 103 3.25 0.20 11.95
N GLY A 104 2.70 1.12 11.15
CA GLY A 104 1.61 2.01 11.54
C GLY A 104 0.37 1.23 11.99
N GLN A 105 -0.04 0.22 11.23
CA GLN A 105 -1.22 -0.60 11.54
C GLN A 105 -1.03 -1.41 12.82
N LEU A 106 0.16 -1.95 13.06
CA LEU A 106 0.49 -2.66 14.30
C LEU A 106 0.51 -1.72 15.50
N ILE A 107 1.09 -0.53 15.37
CA ILE A 107 1.09 0.50 16.43
C ILE A 107 -0.34 0.90 16.76
N PHE A 108 -1.13 1.23 15.74
CA PHE A 108 -2.53 1.62 15.91
C PHE A 108 -3.35 0.48 16.54
N GLY A 109 -3.21 -0.75 16.02
CA GLY A 109 -3.88 -1.93 16.54
C GLY A 109 -3.54 -2.20 18.01
N LEU A 110 -2.27 -2.05 18.40
CA LEU A 110 -1.86 -2.21 19.79
C LEU A 110 -2.44 -1.12 20.69
N ILE A 111 -2.39 0.15 20.27
CA ILE A 111 -2.98 1.28 20.99
C ILE A 111 -4.48 1.04 21.17
N PHE A 112 -5.17 0.62 20.11
CA PHE A 112 -6.59 0.30 20.14
C PHE A 112 -6.90 -0.81 21.15
N LEU A 113 -6.13 -1.90 21.17
CA LEU A 113 -6.34 -3.00 22.12
C LEU A 113 -6.13 -2.58 23.58
N LEU A 114 -5.12 -1.73 23.85
CA LEU A 114 -4.79 -1.28 25.20
C LEU A 114 -5.80 -0.25 25.73
N LEU A 115 -6.37 0.58 24.86
CA LEU A 115 -7.22 1.72 25.22
C LEU A 115 -8.66 1.58 24.73
N LYS A 116 -9.10 0.38 24.33
CA LYS A 116 -10.41 0.14 23.69
C LYS A 116 -11.61 0.71 24.46
N ASP A 117 -11.56 0.69 25.79
CA ASP A 117 -12.65 1.15 26.67
C ASP A 117 -12.58 2.67 26.95
N ARG A 118 -11.54 3.36 26.46
CA ARG A 118 -11.29 4.80 26.63
C ARG A 118 -11.33 5.56 25.30
N LEU A 119 -11.25 4.87 24.17
CA LEU A 119 -11.15 5.44 22.84
C LEU A 119 -12.53 5.61 22.21
N HIS A 120 -12.91 6.86 21.95
CA HIS A 120 -14.07 7.16 21.11
C HIS A 120 -13.72 6.85 19.66
N ILE A 121 -14.15 5.68 19.17
CA ILE A 121 -13.80 5.15 17.85
C ILE A 121 -14.10 6.16 16.74
N GLU A 122 -15.18 6.92 16.86
CA GLU A 122 -15.55 7.97 15.90
C GLU A 122 -14.48 9.07 15.78
N ILE A 123 -13.95 9.56 16.91
CA ILE A 123 -12.94 10.63 16.92
C ILE A 123 -11.67 10.17 16.22
N ILE A 124 -11.25 8.94 16.50
CA ILE A 124 -10.06 8.35 15.90
C ILE A 124 -10.28 8.08 14.42
N ARG A 125 -11.48 7.63 14.05
CA ARG A 125 -11.85 7.42 12.66
C ARG A 125 -11.72 8.72 11.88
N THR A 126 -12.31 9.79 12.39
CA THR A 126 -12.24 11.12 11.77
C THR A 126 -10.81 11.64 11.68
N TRP A 127 -10.01 11.54 12.74
CA TRP A 127 -8.62 12.00 12.71
C TRP A 127 -7.76 11.18 11.77
N GLY A 128 -7.86 9.85 11.80
CA GLY A 128 -7.12 8.96 10.92
C GLY A 128 -7.45 9.22 9.45
N THR A 129 -8.73 9.32 9.08
CA THR A 129 -9.14 9.63 7.71
C THR A 129 -8.66 11.03 7.25
N ARG A 130 -8.60 12.02 8.14
CA ARG A 130 -8.02 13.34 7.81
C ARG A 130 -6.51 13.28 7.55
N VAL A 131 -5.77 12.54 8.36
CA VAL A 131 -4.32 12.35 8.20
C VAL A 131 -4.00 11.76 6.83
N VAL A 132 -4.82 10.82 6.35
CA VAL A 132 -4.71 10.21 5.02
C VAL A 132 -4.90 11.23 3.92
N GLY A 133 -6.00 11.98 4.00
CA GLY A 133 -6.29 13.01 3.01
C GLY A 133 -5.16 14.04 2.93
N ILE A 134 -4.63 14.48 4.07
CA ILE A 134 -3.48 15.39 4.14
C ILE A 134 -2.22 14.73 3.56
N THR A 135 -1.97 13.46 3.85
CA THR A 135 -0.80 12.72 3.33
C THR A 135 -0.85 12.62 1.80
N LEU A 136 -2.02 12.34 1.23
CA LEU A 136 -2.23 12.36 -0.22
C LEU A 136 -2.04 13.75 -0.84
N LEU A 137 -2.50 14.81 -0.19
CA LEU A 137 -2.25 16.19 -0.62
C LEU A 137 -0.75 16.49 -0.64
N VAL A 138 0.00 16.11 0.39
CA VAL A 138 1.45 16.32 0.50
C VAL A 138 2.18 15.54 -0.58
N ILE A 139 1.89 14.25 -0.74
CA ILE A 139 2.53 13.39 -1.75
C ILE A 139 2.25 13.92 -3.17
N GLY A 140 1.01 14.29 -3.47
CA GLY A 140 0.66 14.85 -4.77
C GLY A 140 1.32 16.21 -5.01
N ALA A 141 1.38 17.10 -4.00
CA ALA A 141 2.10 18.37 -4.14
C ALA A 141 3.59 18.17 -4.37
N MET A 142 4.22 17.20 -3.68
CA MET A 142 5.61 16.82 -3.91
C MET A 142 5.83 16.27 -5.32
N GLY A 143 4.92 15.41 -5.82
CA GLY A 143 5.01 14.87 -7.19
C GLY A 143 4.87 15.94 -8.27
N ILE A 144 3.99 16.94 -8.08
CA ILE A 144 3.89 18.11 -8.97
C ILE A 144 5.19 18.91 -8.96
N LYS A 145 5.76 19.17 -7.78
CA LYS A 145 7.03 19.89 -7.64
C LYS A 145 8.16 19.16 -8.36
N GLU A 146 8.29 17.85 -8.15
CA GLU A 146 9.30 17.01 -8.81
C GLU A 146 9.13 17.00 -10.34
N ALA A 147 7.89 16.99 -10.84
CA ALA A 147 7.62 17.07 -12.27
C ALA A 147 7.86 18.47 -12.87
N SER A 148 7.75 19.54 -12.06
CA SER A 148 7.95 20.94 -12.49
C SER A 148 9.41 21.39 -12.43
N GLU A 149 10.21 20.80 -11.54
CA GLU A 149 11.66 21.05 -11.41
C GLU A 149 12.49 20.32 -12.47
N VAL A 150 11.86 19.83 -13.55
CA VAL A 150 12.55 19.37 -14.76
C VAL A 150 12.55 20.49 -15.82
N PRO A 151 13.51 21.44 -15.80
CA PRO A 151 13.81 22.24 -16.99
C PRO A 151 14.19 21.35 -18.19
N ALA A 152 13.91 21.86 -19.38
CA ALA A 152 14.35 21.34 -20.67
C ALA A 152 15.88 21.01 -20.72
N PRO A 153 16.32 20.18 -21.68
CA PRO A 153 17.46 19.28 -21.53
C PRO A 153 18.82 19.96 -21.68
N CYS A 154 19.61 20.07 -20.60
CA CYS A 154 21.08 19.98 -20.60
C CYS A 154 21.67 20.23 -19.20
N VAL A 155 21.97 19.16 -18.46
CA VAL A 155 23.24 19.03 -17.73
C VAL A 155 23.72 17.60 -17.90
N ALA A 156 24.45 17.36 -18.98
CA ALA A 156 25.46 16.32 -18.98
C ALA A 156 26.66 16.89 -18.19
N LEU A 157 26.93 16.35 -17.01
CA LEU A 157 28.24 16.20 -16.38
C LEU A 157 28.08 14.98 -15.45
N GLU A 158 28.69 13.83 -15.65
CA GLU A 158 29.95 13.54 -16.34
C GLU A 158 29.96 12.09 -16.88
N ASN A 159 30.43 11.95 -18.11
CA ASN A 159 30.82 10.71 -18.78
C ASN A 159 32.30 10.43 -18.44
N GLY A 160 32.70 9.17 -18.24
CA GLY A 160 34.11 8.82 -18.42
C GLY A 160 34.57 7.56 -17.68
N GLU A 161 34.88 6.51 -18.42
CA GLU A 161 35.65 5.36 -17.98
C GLU A 161 37.07 5.75 -17.51
N SER A 162 37.67 5.00 -16.56
CA SER A 162 39.12 4.65 -16.42
C SER A 162 39.72 4.80 -15.00
N ASN A 163 40.16 3.65 -14.46
CA ASN A 163 41.31 3.35 -13.57
C ASN A 163 41.95 4.39 -12.60
N VAL A 164 42.13 3.92 -11.35
CA VAL A 164 43.24 4.13 -10.38
C VAL A 164 43.41 5.51 -9.71
N GLY A 165 43.48 5.51 -8.37
CA GLY A 165 44.37 6.41 -7.60
C GLY A 165 43.72 7.40 -6.63
N ASP A 166 43.56 6.96 -5.38
CA ASP A 166 43.86 7.66 -4.10
C ASP A 166 44.18 9.18 -4.11
N TYR A 167 43.34 10.03 -3.47
CA TYR A 167 43.72 10.96 -2.38
C TYR A 167 42.53 11.81 -1.85
N GLU A 168 42.50 12.01 -0.54
CA GLU A 168 41.59 12.85 0.25
C GLU A 168 41.54 14.34 -0.17
N SER A 169 40.35 14.96 -0.09
CA SER A 169 40.14 16.16 0.75
C SER A 169 38.72 16.75 0.63
N LEU A 170 38.06 16.80 1.80
CA LEU A 170 37.25 17.91 2.34
C LEU A 170 35.92 18.32 1.67
N ASP A 171 34.86 18.03 2.44
CA ASP A 171 33.64 18.83 2.65
C ASP A 171 32.54 18.85 1.57
N SER A 172 31.68 17.82 1.61
CA SER A 172 30.26 17.93 1.19
C SER A 172 29.43 16.81 1.83
N PRO A 173 28.23 17.09 2.36
CA PRO A 173 27.52 16.13 3.18
C PRO A 173 26.85 15.08 2.29
N VAL A 174 27.12 13.81 2.59
CA VAL A 174 26.49 12.62 2.00
C VAL A 174 25.00 12.58 2.38
N VAL A 175 24.17 13.41 1.73
CA VAL A 175 22.77 13.68 2.12
C VAL A 175 21.71 13.03 1.21
N GLY A 176 22.08 12.49 0.04
CA GLY A 176 21.09 12.14 -1.00
C GLY A 176 20.33 10.80 -0.82
N LYS A 177 21.02 9.69 -0.50
CA LYS A 177 20.41 8.34 -0.66
C LYS A 177 19.70 7.78 0.59
N LYS A 178 20.17 8.09 1.80
CA LYS A 178 19.59 7.57 3.05
C LYS A 178 18.26 8.25 3.43
N LYS A 179 18.06 9.52 3.04
CA LYS A 179 16.88 10.32 3.44
C LYS A 179 15.60 9.89 2.72
N ILE A 180 15.69 9.47 1.46
CA ILE A 180 14.52 9.07 0.65
C ILE A 180 13.90 7.78 1.21
N GLY A 181 14.73 6.78 1.57
CA GLY A 181 14.22 5.52 2.14
C GLY A 181 13.50 5.72 3.48
N PHE A 182 14.07 6.54 4.37
CA PHE A 182 13.45 6.85 5.66
C PHE A 182 12.16 7.66 5.49
N ALA A 183 12.14 8.65 4.60
CA ALA A 183 10.94 9.43 4.33
C ALA A 183 9.79 8.55 3.81
N THR A 184 10.06 7.65 2.86
CA THR A 184 9.06 6.70 2.34
C THR A 184 8.51 5.80 3.46
N PHE A 185 9.39 5.22 4.29
CA PHE A 185 8.97 4.41 5.44
C PHE A 185 8.14 5.22 6.46
N ALA A 186 8.57 6.43 6.81
CA ALA A 186 7.86 7.30 7.75
C ALA A 186 6.48 7.72 7.23
N THR A 187 6.37 8.06 5.94
CA THR A 187 5.07 8.34 5.32
C THR A 187 4.18 7.09 5.32
N GLY A 188 4.76 5.90 5.13
CA GLY A 188 4.06 4.63 5.30
C GLY A 188 3.48 4.49 6.70
N ILE A 189 4.27 4.75 7.76
CA ILE A 189 3.79 4.72 9.15
C ILE A 189 2.61 5.67 9.34
N VAL A 190 2.75 6.91 8.91
CA VAL A 190 1.69 7.93 9.06
C VAL A 190 0.40 7.49 8.37
N HIS A 191 0.52 6.91 7.17
CA HIS A 191 -0.61 6.36 6.43
C HIS A 191 -1.22 5.15 7.15
N GLY A 192 -0.39 4.19 7.58
CA GLY A 192 -0.84 2.97 8.28
C GLY A 192 -1.43 3.19 9.67
N LEU A 193 -1.30 4.39 10.27
CA LEU A 193 -2.05 4.78 11.47
C LEU A 193 -3.55 4.98 11.21
N GLN A 194 -4.02 4.66 10.01
CA GLN A 194 -5.41 4.65 9.65
C GLN A 194 -6.25 3.68 10.52
N PRO A 195 -7.53 4.01 10.73
CA PRO A 195 -8.47 3.14 11.44
C PRO A 195 -8.77 1.84 10.70
N ASP A 196 -8.38 1.72 9.43
CA ASP A 196 -8.52 0.51 8.62
C ASP A 196 -7.65 -0.66 9.13
N ALA A 197 -6.65 -0.39 9.98
CA ALA A 197 -5.89 -1.39 10.71
C ALA A 197 -6.78 -2.36 11.51
N LEU A 198 -7.99 -1.94 11.89
CA LEU A 198 -8.98 -2.81 12.54
C LEU A 198 -9.43 -3.96 11.62
N MET A 199 -9.43 -3.77 10.30
CA MET A 199 -9.76 -4.80 9.31
C MET A 199 -8.75 -5.94 9.31
N MET A 200 -7.51 -5.69 9.74
CA MET A 200 -6.49 -6.71 9.97
C MET A 200 -6.64 -7.39 11.34
N VAL A 201 -6.85 -6.60 12.39
CA VAL A 201 -6.79 -7.10 13.78
C VAL A 201 -8.04 -7.90 14.15
N LEU A 202 -9.23 -7.48 13.73
CA LEU A 202 -10.49 -8.12 14.14
C LEU A 202 -10.63 -9.57 13.64
N PRO A 203 -10.34 -9.90 12.37
CA PRO A 203 -10.38 -11.31 11.91
C PRO A 203 -9.40 -12.20 12.67
N ALA A 204 -8.21 -11.69 12.99
CA ALA A 204 -7.21 -12.44 13.74
C ALA A 204 -7.65 -12.78 15.17
N LEU A 205 -8.40 -11.86 15.81
CA LEU A 205 -8.95 -12.06 17.16
C LEU A 205 -10.20 -12.97 17.16
N ALA A 206 -10.92 -13.04 16.05
CA ALA A 206 -12.07 -13.91 15.88
C ALA A 206 -11.67 -15.38 15.64
N LEU A 207 -10.41 -15.65 15.27
CA LEU A 207 -9.93 -17.02 15.07
C LEU A 207 -9.84 -17.79 16.40
N PRO A 208 -10.30 -19.05 16.44
CA PRO A 208 -10.39 -19.83 17.67
C PRO A 208 -9.02 -20.21 18.25
N SER A 209 -7.98 -20.21 17.43
CA SER A 209 -6.60 -20.53 17.84
C SER A 209 -5.70 -19.31 17.73
N ARG A 210 -4.95 -19.02 18.80
CA ARG A 210 -3.95 -17.93 18.82
C ARG A 210 -2.87 -18.11 17.75
N LEU A 211 -2.50 -19.36 17.46
CA LEU A 211 -1.50 -19.66 16.44
C LEU A 211 -2.03 -19.41 15.03
N SER A 212 -3.30 -19.73 14.77
CA SER A 212 -4.00 -19.40 13.52
C SER A 212 -4.15 -17.89 13.33
N GLY A 213 -4.52 -17.16 14.40
CA GLY A 213 -4.54 -15.70 14.41
C GLY A 213 -3.18 -15.07 14.12
N ALA A 214 -2.10 -15.58 14.74
CA ALA A 214 -0.75 -15.12 14.47
C ALA A 214 -0.30 -15.42 13.02
N ALA A 215 -0.59 -16.61 12.50
CA ALA A 215 -0.27 -16.97 11.12
C ALA A 215 -1.03 -16.11 10.11
N PHE A 216 -2.31 -15.83 10.37
CA PHE A 216 -3.10 -14.89 9.59
C PHE A 216 -2.46 -13.49 9.59
N LEU A 217 -2.13 -12.94 10.77
CA LEU A 217 -1.53 -11.60 10.88
C LEU A 217 -0.18 -11.50 10.17
N ILE A 218 0.74 -12.44 10.42
CA ILE A 218 2.07 -12.42 9.80
C ILE A 218 1.95 -12.45 8.27
N MET A 219 1.08 -13.32 7.75
CA MET A 219 0.88 -13.42 6.31
C MET A 219 0.10 -12.25 5.74
N PHE A 220 -0.80 -11.63 6.50
CA PHE A 220 -1.46 -10.38 6.12
C PHE A 220 -0.43 -9.28 5.87
N LEU A 221 0.44 -9.02 6.86
CA LEU A 221 1.53 -8.03 6.73
C LEU A 221 2.44 -8.36 5.55
N PHE A 222 2.86 -9.63 5.43
CA PHE A 222 3.65 -10.07 4.28
C PHE A 222 2.93 -9.85 2.94
N GLY A 223 1.64 -10.14 2.87
CA GLY A 223 0.79 -9.89 1.71
C GLY A 223 0.72 -8.41 1.34
N THR A 224 0.57 -7.52 2.32
CA THR A 224 0.63 -6.06 2.15
C THR A 224 1.94 -5.64 1.47
N VAL A 225 3.09 -6.03 2.02
CA VAL A 225 4.41 -5.65 1.48
C VAL A 225 4.61 -6.20 0.06
N VAL A 226 4.22 -7.46 -0.19
CA VAL A 226 4.32 -8.08 -1.51
C VAL A 226 3.43 -7.36 -2.51
N ALA A 227 2.18 -7.08 -2.17
CA ALA A 227 1.24 -6.41 -3.03
C ALA A 227 1.72 -5.00 -3.39
N MET A 228 2.08 -4.20 -2.40
CA MET A 228 2.60 -2.84 -2.60
C MET A 228 3.87 -2.84 -3.44
N GLY A 229 4.85 -3.68 -3.13
CA GLY A 229 6.04 -3.85 -3.96
C GLY A 229 5.72 -4.29 -5.39
N SER A 230 4.71 -5.14 -5.60
CA SER A 230 4.37 -5.67 -6.92
C SER A 230 3.75 -4.61 -7.84
N TYR A 231 2.79 -3.82 -7.36
CA TYR A 231 2.15 -2.81 -8.20
C TYR A 231 3.05 -1.58 -8.39
N THR A 232 3.94 -1.24 -7.45
CA THR A 232 4.94 -0.20 -7.70
C THR A 232 5.93 -0.63 -8.77
N VAL A 233 6.39 -1.89 -8.77
CA VAL A 233 7.20 -2.46 -9.86
C VAL A 233 6.47 -2.37 -11.19
N PHE A 234 5.17 -2.67 -11.21
CA PHE A 234 4.35 -2.56 -12.41
C PHE A 234 4.29 -1.11 -12.92
N ILE A 235 3.98 -0.15 -12.05
CA ILE A 235 3.94 1.29 -12.39
C ILE A 235 5.29 1.79 -12.88
N GLY A 236 6.38 1.45 -12.18
CA GLY A 236 7.75 1.82 -12.55
C GLY A 236 8.15 1.22 -13.89
N SER A 237 7.92 -0.07 -14.09
CA SER A 237 8.22 -0.77 -15.35
C SER A 237 7.45 -0.20 -16.54
N CYS A 238 6.14 0.01 -16.38
CA CYS A 238 5.29 0.55 -17.43
C CYS A 238 5.67 1.99 -17.78
N SER A 239 5.93 2.83 -16.77
CA SER A 239 6.34 4.21 -16.99
C SER A 239 7.73 4.32 -17.62
N GLN A 240 8.69 3.49 -17.21
CA GLN A 240 10.02 3.41 -17.81
C GLN A 240 9.96 2.94 -19.26
N ALA A 241 9.23 1.85 -19.55
CA ALA A 241 9.08 1.36 -20.92
C ALA A 241 8.40 2.38 -21.85
N LEU A 242 7.48 3.20 -21.29
CA LEU A 242 6.84 4.27 -22.06
C LEU A 242 7.76 5.47 -22.28
N LYS A 243 8.67 5.76 -21.34
CA LYS A 243 9.70 6.81 -21.45
C LYS A 243 10.61 6.58 -22.66
N ASP A 244 11.02 5.33 -22.89
CA ASP A 244 11.87 4.94 -24.02
C ASP A 244 11.21 5.23 -25.38
N ARG A 245 9.87 5.29 -25.41
CA ARG A 245 9.08 5.64 -26.60
C ARG A 245 8.77 7.14 -26.70
N ILE A 246 8.50 7.79 -25.57
CA ILE A 246 8.02 9.18 -25.51
C ILE A 246 8.78 9.93 -24.39
N PRO A 247 9.79 10.78 -24.72
CA PRO A 247 10.76 11.32 -23.76
C PRO A 247 10.22 12.36 -22.75
N ARG A 248 8.89 12.54 -22.61
CA ARG A 248 8.25 13.37 -21.58
C ARG A 248 7.02 12.71 -20.94
N ILE A 249 6.79 11.43 -21.21
CA ILE A 249 5.58 10.77 -20.71
C ILE A 249 5.63 10.55 -19.20
N THR A 250 6.81 10.35 -18.61
CA THR A 250 6.97 10.21 -17.16
C THR A 250 6.57 11.49 -16.43
N GLU A 251 6.96 12.65 -16.95
CA GLU A 251 6.54 13.96 -16.40
C GLU A 251 5.02 14.10 -16.42
N LYS A 252 4.38 13.80 -17.56
CA LYS A 252 2.91 13.85 -17.69
C LYS A 252 2.21 12.85 -16.79
N LEU A 253 2.75 11.63 -16.67
CA LEU A 253 2.21 10.59 -15.78
C LEU A 253 2.34 11.00 -14.32
N THR A 254 3.48 11.57 -13.90
CA THR A 254 3.69 12.06 -12.54
C THR A 254 2.74 13.22 -12.22
N TRP A 255 2.54 14.16 -13.15
CA TRP A 255 1.53 15.21 -13.00
C TRP A 255 0.12 14.62 -12.85
N ALA A 256 -0.26 13.69 -13.74
CA ALA A 256 -1.58 13.08 -13.70
C ALA A 256 -1.83 12.29 -12.41
N SER A 257 -0.88 11.45 -11.98
CA SER A 257 -0.99 10.68 -10.75
C SER A 257 -1.02 11.57 -9.50
N SER A 258 -0.24 12.66 -9.50
CA SER A 258 -0.24 13.65 -8.43
C SER A 258 -1.56 14.41 -8.32
N LEU A 259 -2.19 14.75 -9.46
CA LEU A 259 -3.52 15.35 -9.47
C LEU A 259 -4.59 14.37 -8.95
N VAL A 260 -4.49 13.08 -9.29
CA VAL A 260 -5.37 12.04 -8.74
C VAL A 260 -5.19 11.93 -7.23
N ALA A 261 -3.95 11.92 -6.73
CA ALA A 261 -3.67 11.89 -5.29
C ALA A 261 -4.26 13.12 -4.58
N ILE A 262 -4.09 14.32 -5.14
CA ILE A 262 -4.66 15.54 -4.58
C ILE A 262 -6.19 15.50 -4.58
N ALA A 263 -6.79 15.10 -5.70
CA ALA A 263 -8.24 15.01 -5.83
C ALA A 263 -8.84 14.01 -4.84
N LEU A 264 -8.21 12.83 -4.68
CA LEU A 264 -8.62 11.84 -3.69
C LEU A 264 -8.43 12.36 -2.27
N GLY A 265 -7.32 13.06 -1.98
CA GLY A 265 -7.08 13.70 -0.69
C GLY A 265 -8.16 14.73 -0.32
N PHE A 266 -8.53 15.60 -1.26
CA PHE A 266 -9.65 16.52 -1.08
C PHE A 266 -10.98 15.80 -0.94
N ALA A 267 -11.26 14.78 -1.76
CA ALA A 267 -12.50 14.00 -1.66
C ALA A 267 -12.65 13.35 -0.28
N ILE A 268 -11.56 12.78 0.25
CA ILE A 268 -11.52 12.20 1.60
C ILE A 268 -11.78 13.27 2.67
N ILE A 269 -11.11 14.42 2.61
CA ILE A 269 -11.29 15.50 3.59
C ILE A 269 -12.72 16.07 3.53
N ILE A 270 -13.22 16.36 2.33
CA ILE A 270 -14.53 16.97 2.11
C ILE A 270 -15.65 16.02 2.52
N SER A 271 -15.55 14.74 2.16
CA SER A 271 -16.56 13.74 2.53
C SER A 271 -16.78 13.66 4.04
N GLN A 272 -15.70 13.78 4.83
CA GLN A 272 -15.77 13.87 6.29
C GLN A 272 -16.51 15.11 6.81
N PHE A 273 -16.46 16.25 6.11
CA PHE A 273 -17.20 17.45 6.49
C PHE A 273 -18.70 17.33 6.22
N PHE A 274 -19.10 16.59 5.19
CA PHE A 274 -20.50 16.37 4.83
C PHE A 274 -21.12 15.12 5.49
N GLY A 275 -20.36 14.39 6.32
CA GLY A 275 -20.83 13.18 6.99
C GLY A 275 -20.96 11.95 6.08
N PHE A 276 -20.44 12.01 4.85
CA PHE A 276 -20.37 10.86 3.96
C PHE A 276 -19.03 10.16 4.15
N SER A 277 -19.05 8.86 4.48
CA SER A 277 -17.82 8.04 4.45
C SER A 277 -17.71 7.40 3.07
N LEU A 278 -16.64 7.68 2.32
CA LEU A 278 -16.33 6.97 1.06
C LEU A 278 -15.89 5.50 1.30
N TYR A 279 -15.76 5.10 2.58
CA TYR A 279 -15.40 3.75 3.05
C TYR A 279 -16.06 3.37 4.38
#